data_AF-A0A8S0ZUM4-F1
#
_entry.id   AF-A0A8S0ZUM4-F1
#
_cell.length_a   1.000
_cell.length_b   1.000
_cell.length_c   1.000
_cell.angle_alpha   90.00
_cell.angle_beta   90.00
_cell.angle_gamma   90.00
#
_symmetry.space_group_name_H-M   'P 1'
#
loop_
_entity.id
_entity.type
_entity.pdbx_description
1 polymer ?
#
loop_
_entity_poly.entity_id
_entity_poly.type
_entity_poly.pdbx_seq_one_letter_code
_entity_poly.pdbx_strand_id
1 'polypeptide(L)'
;MHVPMNTVGATPNVGMQMPVPGTIMQQQSPQQMQVQQPQPMPQPTQQDKMDNISKVKTLMGSLRESIPMTLKSAAQILHQNHNVDSNSQKGIDNPVPRFDKNLEEFFSICDQMELHLRTAITCIQQAQSAAHYLPLSVMPSRLDSGPTTQETTLSYPQYLNTVRLQISYAKDIHDTLVAAAQNISPTE
;
A
#
# COMPACT_ATOMS: atom_id res chain seq x y z
N MET A 1 -17.98 -62.04 23.04
CA MET A 1 -18.38 -62.19 21.63
C MET A 1 -17.33 -61.57 20.71
N HIS A 2 -16.36 -62.34 20.25
CA HIS A 2 -15.79 -62.20 18.91
C HIS A 2 -14.87 -63.38 18.61
N VAL A 3 -14.93 -63.80 17.36
CA VAL A 3 -14.59 -65.12 16.80
C VAL A 3 -13.07 -65.38 16.69
N PRO A 4 -12.61 -66.65 16.72
CA PRO A 4 -11.19 -66.97 16.86
C PRO A 4 -10.55 -67.73 15.67
N MET A 5 -9.21 -67.86 15.73
CA MET A 5 -8.31 -68.87 15.12
C MET A 5 -8.07 -68.85 13.59
N ASN A 6 -6.91 -69.19 13.01
CA ASN A 6 -5.52 -69.44 13.43
C ASN A 6 -4.68 -69.70 12.15
N THR A 7 -3.36 -69.48 12.24
CA THR A 7 -2.24 -70.21 11.56
C THR A 7 -2.04 -70.29 10.02
N VAL A 8 -0.82 -69.86 9.64
CA VAL A 8 0.22 -70.59 8.86
C VAL A 8 0.07 -70.74 7.34
N GLY A 9 1.12 -70.33 6.63
CA GLY A 9 1.82 -71.24 5.72
C GLY A 9 1.94 -70.87 4.23
N ALA A 10 3.18 -71.06 3.74
CA ALA A 10 3.54 -71.55 2.41
C ALA A 10 3.61 -70.58 1.20
N THR A 11 4.85 -70.28 0.80
CA THR A 11 5.31 -70.13 -0.59
C THR A 11 5.16 -71.47 -1.36
N PRO A 12 5.16 -71.55 -2.72
CA PRO A 12 6.46 -71.61 -3.44
C PRO A 12 6.49 -71.18 -4.94
N ASN A 13 7.70 -70.78 -5.38
CA ASN A 13 8.37 -71.03 -6.69
C ASN A 13 7.76 -70.39 -7.98
N VAL A 14 8.50 -69.94 -9.01
CA VAL A 14 9.61 -70.57 -9.77
C VAL A 14 10.41 -69.50 -10.57
N GLY A 15 11.73 -69.70 -10.70
CA GLY A 15 12.52 -69.34 -11.90
C GLY A 15 13.68 -68.37 -11.68
N MET A 16 14.89 -68.85 -11.33
CA MET A 16 16.07 -69.04 -12.23
C MET A 16 16.59 -67.73 -12.89
N GLN A 17 17.88 -67.36 -12.93
CA GLN A 17 19.15 -68.03 -12.64
C GLN A 17 20.32 -67.00 -12.84
N MET A 18 21.26 -66.92 -11.87
CA MET A 18 22.75 -66.86 -12.02
C MET A 18 23.47 -65.60 -12.65
N PRO A 19 24.82 -65.40 -12.52
CA PRO A 19 25.56 -65.11 -11.27
C PRO A 19 26.86 -64.21 -11.39
N VAL A 20 27.50 -63.95 -10.23
CA VAL A 20 28.95 -63.70 -9.90
C VAL A 20 29.72 -62.42 -10.34
N PRO A 21 30.88 -62.09 -9.68
CA PRO A 21 31.24 -60.73 -9.25
C PRO A 21 32.60 -60.24 -9.84
N GLY A 22 33.04 -59.02 -9.50
CA GLY A 22 34.42 -58.63 -9.75
C GLY A 22 34.71 -57.12 -9.71
N THR A 23 35.46 -56.72 -8.68
CA THR A 23 36.44 -55.62 -8.59
C THR A 23 36.82 -54.88 -9.88
N ILE A 24 36.85 -53.53 -9.89
CA ILE A 24 38.05 -52.65 -9.82
C ILE A 24 37.75 -51.15 -10.15
N MET A 25 38.33 -50.26 -9.33
CA MET A 25 38.94 -48.93 -9.59
C MET A 25 38.23 -47.71 -10.24
N GLN A 26 38.68 -46.54 -9.73
CA GLN A 26 38.77 -45.17 -10.28
C GLN A 26 37.52 -44.27 -10.22
N GLN A 27 37.55 -42.93 -10.06
CA GLN A 27 38.37 -41.86 -9.44
C GLN A 27 37.64 -40.53 -9.84
N GLN A 28 37.82 -39.42 -9.09
CA GLN A 28 37.50 -38.00 -9.42
C GLN A 28 36.01 -37.55 -9.22
N SER A 29 35.62 -36.40 -8.63
CA SER A 29 36.24 -35.13 -8.18
C SER A 29 35.36 -34.43 -7.10
N PRO A 30 35.87 -33.54 -6.23
CA PRO A 30 35.06 -32.62 -5.43
C PRO A 30 34.98 -31.23 -6.10
N GLN A 31 33.77 -30.74 -6.39
CA GLN A 31 33.57 -29.36 -6.85
C GLN A 31 32.70 -28.54 -5.91
N GLN A 32 33.15 -27.30 -5.78
CA GLN A 32 32.91 -26.30 -4.75
C GLN A 32 31.45 -25.85 -4.67
N MET A 33 30.95 -25.72 -3.44
CA MET A 33 29.70 -25.04 -3.15
C MET A 33 29.97 -23.52 -3.16
N GLN A 34 29.57 -22.86 -4.24
CA GLN A 34 29.63 -21.41 -4.39
C GLN A 34 28.50 -20.77 -3.55
N VAL A 35 28.88 -20.07 -2.48
CA VAL A 35 27.97 -19.23 -1.68
C VAL A 35 27.59 -18.01 -2.52
N GLN A 36 26.37 -18.00 -3.03
CA GLN A 36 25.80 -16.88 -3.77
C GLN A 36 25.26 -15.85 -2.76
N GLN A 37 25.96 -14.73 -2.63
CA GLN A 37 25.59 -13.58 -1.81
C GLN A 37 24.41 -12.84 -2.51
N PRO A 38 23.25 -12.64 -1.87
CA PRO A 38 22.17 -11.88 -2.49
C PRO A 38 22.56 -10.40 -2.58
N GLN A 39 22.55 -9.83 -3.78
CA GLN A 39 22.58 -8.38 -3.96
C GLN A 39 21.33 -7.76 -3.28
N PRO A 40 21.47 -6.66 -2.52
CA PRO A 40 20.32 -5.90 -2.08
C PRO A 40 19.69 -5.22 -3.31
N MET A 41 18.52 -5.69 -3.70
CA MET A 41 17.67 -5.00 -4.65
C MET A 41 17.21 -3.69 -4.01
N PRO A 42 17.33 -2.51 -4.68
CA PRO A 42 16.82 -1.27 -4.14
C PRO A 42 15.30 -1.39 -4.05
N GLN A 43 14.81 -1.57 -2.83
CA GLN A 43 13.39 -1.59 -2.55
C GLN A 43 12.90 -0.15 -2.77
N PRO A 44 11.92 0.09 -3.65
CA PRO A 44 11.42 1.43 -3.89
C PRO A 44 10.92 2.00 -2.56
N THR A 45 11.51 3.12 -2.17
CA THR A 45 11.09 3.93 -1.03
C THR A 45 9.57 4.14 -1.12
N GLN A 46 8.82 3.69 -0.10
CA GLN A 46 7.35 3.78 -0.05
C GLN A 46 6.82 5.22 -0.28
N GLN A 47 7.68 6.22 -0.12
CA GLN A 47 7.38 7.63 -0.35
C GLN A 47 7.05 7.96 -1.81
N ASP A 48 7.65 7.27 -2.79
CA ASP A 48 7.29 7.41 -4.21
C ASP A 48 5.86 6.91 -4.50
N LYS A 49 5.37 5.96 -3.69
CA LYS A 49 4.04 5.36 -3.88
C LYS A 49 2.89 6.26 -3.43
N MET A 50 3.20 7.40 -2.79
CA MET A 50 2.22 8.28 -2.13
C MET A 50 2.35 9.75 -2.53
N ASP A 51 2.89 10.05 -3.72
CA ASP A 51 2.88 11.43 -4.21
C ASP A 51 1.48 11.83 -4.72
N ASN A 52 0.68 12.38 -3.81
CA ASN A 52 -0.65 12.93 -4.08
C ASN A 52 -0.62 14.01 -5.19
N ILE A 53 0.46 14.79 -5.29
CA ILE A 53 0.59 15.81 -6.32
C ILE A 53 0.79 15.18 -7.70
N SER A 54 1.64 14.15 -7.79
CA SER A 54 1.79 13.40 -9.05
C SER A 54 0.48 12.73 -9.47
N LYS A 55 -0.30 12.17 -8.54
CA LYS A 55 -1.62 11.62 -8.86
C LYS A 55 -2.60 12.67 -9.41
N VAL A 56 -2.64 13.87 -8.83
CA VAL A 56 -3.45 14.98 -9.36
C VAL A 56 -2.99 15.37 -10.77
N LYS A 57 -1.68 15.43 -11.03
CA LYS A 57 -1.15 15.72 -12.36
C LYS A 57 -1.56 14.66 -13.40
N THR A 58 -1.63 13.39 -13.02
CA THR A 58 -2.16 12.33 -13.90
C THR A 58 -3.66 12.51 -14.12
N LEU A 59 -4.44 12.73 -13.07
CA LEU A 59 -5.88 12.96 -13.15
C LEU A 59 -6.25 14.19 -13.99
N MET A 60 -5.41 15.23 -14.00
CA MET A 60 -5.56 16.40 -14.89
C MET A 60 -5.61 16.01 -16.38
N GLY A 61 -4.89 14.95 -16.79
CA GLY A 61 -4.97 14.40 -18.14
C GLY A 61 -6.35 13.81 -18.41
N SER A 62 -6.81 12.90 -17.55
CA SER A 62 -8.14 12.28 -17.64
C SER A 62 -9.27 13.30 -17.60
N LEU A 63 -9.14 14.35 -16.79
CA LEU A 63 -10.12 15.44 -16.71
C LEU A 63 -10.26 16.19 -18.04
N ARG A 64 -9.13 16.47 -18.71
CA ARG A 64 -9.10 17.14 -20.02
C ARG A 64 -9.76 16.31 -21.12
N GLU A 65 -9.78 14.99 -20.99
CA GLU A 65 -10.45 14.08 -21.94
C GLU A 65 -11.93 13.89 -21.60
N SER A 66 -12.26 13.77 -20.32
CA SER A 66 -13.63 13.51 -19.84
C SER A 66 -14.58 14.69 -20.06
N ILE A 67 -14.11 15.94 -19.87
CA ILE A 67 -14.95 17.14 -20.07
C ILE A 67 -15.50 17.23 -21.51
N PRO A 68 -14.67 17.21 -22.58
CA PRO A 68 -15.17 17.24 -23.95
C PRO A 68 -16.12 16.09 -24.27
N MET A 69 -15.86 14.88 -23.76
CA MET A 69 -16.73 13.73 -23.97
C MET A 69 -18.11 13.92 -23.35
N THR A 70 -18.16 14.44 -22.11
CA THR A 70 -19.40 14.79 -21.42
C THR A 70 -20.19 15.83 -22.21
N LEU A 71 -19.54 16.93 -22.59
CA LEU A 71 -20.18 18.01 -23.36
C LEU A 71 -20.68 17.53 -24.73
N LYS A 72 -19.89 16.71 -25.44
CA LYS A 72 -20.29 16.14 -26.73
C LYS A 72 -21.53 15.26 -26.58
N SER A 73 -21.58 14.40 -25.56
CA SER A 73 -22.75 13.56 -25.30
C SER A 73 -23.99 14.37 -24.91
N ALA A 74 -23.82 15.44 -24.13
CA ALA A 74 -24.92 16.35 -23.79
C ALA A 74 -25.48 17.05 -25.05
N ALA A 75 -24.59 17.57 -25.90
CA ALA A 75 -24.98 18.20 -27.16
C ALA A 75 -25.73 17.23 -28.10
N GLN A 76 -25.31 15.97 -28.14
CA GLN A 76 -26.01 14.92 -28.90
C GLN A 76 -27.43 14.66 -28.37
N ILE A 77 -27.63 14.64 -27.05
CA ILE A 77 -28.97 14.52 -26.44
C ILE A 77 -29.84 15.71 -26.82
N LEU A 78 -29.33 16.94 -26.70
CA LEU A 78 -30.08 18.15 -27.04
C LEU A 78 -30.49 18.16 -28.52
N HIS A 79 -29.57 17.78 -29.42
CA HIS A 79 -29.86 17.70 -30.84
C HIS A 79 -30.86 16.60 -31.18
N GLN A 80 -30.77 15.44 -30.52
CA GLN A 80 -31.74 14.37 -30.66
C GLN A 80 -33.13 14.81 -30.21
N ASN A 81 -33.26 15.44 -29.04
CA ASN A 81 -34.54 15.94 -28.54
C ASN A 81 -35.18 16.93 -29.53
N HIS A 82 -34.37 17.86 -30.07
CA HIS A 82 -34.85 18.79 -31.10
C HIS A 82 -35.36 18.09 -32.37
N ASN A 83 -34.69 17.03 -32.83
CA ASN A 83 -35.09 16.29 -34.03
C ASN A 83 -36.37 15.46 -33.83
N VAL A 84 -36.60 14.97 -32.60
CA VAL A 84 -37.85 14.34 -32.18
C VAL A 84 -38.99 15.35 -32.21
N ASP A 85 -38.80 16.52 -31.59
CA ASP A 85 -39.82 17.57 -31.49
C ASP A 85 -40.20 18.18 -32.84
N SER A 86 -39.21 18.34 -33.74
CA SER A 86 -39.42 18.87 -35.09
C SER A 86 -39.98 17.84 -36.08
N ASN A 87 -40.30 16.62 -35.61
CA ASN A 87 -40.82 15.50 -36.40
C ASN A 87 -39.94 15.17 -37.64
N SER A 88 -38.65 15.54 -37.59
CA SER A 88 -37.67 15.33 -38.66
C SER A 88 -37.05 13.93 -38.62
N GLN A 89 -37.19 13.20 -37.51
CA GLN A 89 -36.70 11.83 -37.39
C GLN A 89 -37.66 10.83 -38.06
N LYS A 90 -37.37 10.51 -39.34
CA LYS A 90 -37.87 9.29 -39.98
C LYS A 90 -36.98 8.12 -39.54
N GLY A 91 -37.49 7.32 -38.60
CA GLY A 91 -37.02 5.98 -38.21
C GLY A 91 -35.57 5.62 -38.53
N ILE A 92 -34.63 6.01 -37.67
CA ILE A 92 -33.32 5.37 -37.55
C ILE A 92 -33.01 5.26 -36.05
N ASP A 93 -32.69 4.02 -35.65
CA ASP A 93 -32.18 3.60 -34.35
C ASP A 93 -30.89 4.38 -34.02
N ASN A 94 -31.05 5.56 -33.43
CA ASN A 94 -29.93 6.42 -33.10
C ASN A 94 -29.35 5.94 -31.76
N PRO A 95 -28.05 5.61 -31.67
CA PRO A 95 -27.48 5.07 -30.44
C PRO A 95 -27.72 6.03 -29.28
N VAL A 96 -28.21 5.49 -28.16
CA VAL A 96 -28.47 6.25 -26.93
C VAL A 96 -27.17 6.93 -26.50
N PRO A 97 -27.12 8.27 -26.46
CA PRO A 97 -25.94 8.97 -26.00
C PRO A 97 -25.65 8.57 -24.54
N ARG A 98 -24.43 8.10 -24.26
CA ARG A 98 -24.02 7.67 -22.90
C ARG A 98 -23.63 8.84 -22.01
N PHE A 99 -24.48 9.86 -21.93
CA PHE A 99 -24.22 11.06 -21.15
C PHE A 99 -24.02 10.76 -19.67
N ASP A 100 -24.90 9.96 -19.06
CA ASP A 100 -24.80 9.62 -17.62
C ASP A 100 -23.45 9.00 -17.26
N LYS A 101 -22.95 8.10 -18.12
CA LYS A 101 -21.64 7.48 -17.93
C LYS A 101 -20.50 8.51 -17.99
N ASN A 102 -20.50 9.37 -19.00
CA ASN A 102 -19.45 10.38 -19.15
C ASN A 102 -19.48 11.39 -17.99
N LEU A 103 -20.68 11.75 -17.54
CA LEU A 103 -20.89 12.65 -16.41
C LEU A 103 -20.42 12.02 -15.09
N GLU A 104 -20.73 10.75 -14.85
CA GLU A 104 -20.25 10.00 -13.69
C GLU A 104 -18.73 9.90 -13.68
N GLU A 105 -18.11 9.62 -14.83
CA GLU A 105 -16.65 9.58 -14.97
C GLU A 105 -16.02 10.95 -14.69
N PHE A 106 -16.61 12.04 -15.18
CA PHE A 106 -16.16 13.40 -14.88
C PHE A 106 -16.17 13.69 -13.37
N PHE A 107 -17.30 13.42 -12.69
CA PHE A 107 -17.40 13.66 -11.25
C PHE A 107 -16.45 12.76 -10.45
N SER A 108 -16.30 11.49 -10.83
CA SER A 108 -15.36 10.57 -10.20
C SER A 108 -13.90 11.06 -10.27
N ILE A 109 -13.50 11.67 -11.40
CA ILE A 109 -12.18 12.29 -11.54
C ILE A 109 -12.06 13.50 -10.60
N CYS A 110 -13.06 14.37 -10.55
CA CYS A 110 -13.09 15.53 -9.66
C CYS A 110 -12.97 15.12 -8.18
N ASP A 111 -13.73 14.12 -7.74
CA ASP A 111 -13.72 13.62 -6.36
C ASP A 111 -12.34 13.07 -5.98
N GLN A 112 -11.71 12.31 -6.88
CA GLN A 112 -10.36 11.79 -6.67
C GLN A 112 -9.31 12.91 -6.61
N MET A 113 -9.42 13.93 -7.46
CA MET A 113 -8.54 15.09 -7.42
C MET A 113 -8.70 15.85 -6.10
N GLU A 114 -9.94 16.08 -5.66
CA GLU A 114 -10.22 16.74 -4.39
C GLU A 114 -9.61 15.97 -3.21
N LEU A 115 -9.80 14.65 -3.17
CA LEU A 115 -9.22 13.79 -2.13
C LEU A 115 -7.70 13.92 -2.07
N HIS A 116 -7.01 13.84 -3.22
CA HIS A 116 -5.56 13.96 -3.26
C HIS A 116 -5.07 15.35 -2.86
N LEU A 117 -5.76 16.42 -3.29
CA LEU A 117 -5.41 17.79 -2.91
C LEU A 117 -5.60 18.04 -1.41
N ARG A 118 -6.73 17.60 -0.84
CA ARG A 118 -6.97 17.67 0.61
C ARG A 118 -5.90 16.92 1.39
N THR A 119 -5.56 15.72 0.95
CA THR A 119 -4.51 14.91 1.58
C THR A 119 -3.15 15.61 1.50
N ALA A 120 -2.79 16.19 0.35
CA ALA A 120 -1.54 16.92 0.19
C ALA A 120 -1.44 18.12 1.13
N ILE A 121 -2.53 18.90 1.29
CA ILE A 121 -2.61 20.01 2.23
C ILE A 121 -2.35 19.53 3.66
N THR A 122 -3.01 18.44 4.09
CA THR A 122 -2.80 17.86 5.42
C THR A 122 -1.36 17.41 5.62
N CYS A 123 -0.72 16.78 4.63
CA CYS A 123 0.68 16.39 4.71
C CYS A 123 1.61 17.61 4.86
N ILE A 124 1.36 18.69 4.13
CA ILE A 124 2.14 19.94 4.24
C ILE A 124 1.98 20.54 5.64
N GLN A 125 0.75 20.64 6.14
CA GLN A 125 0.47 21.15 7.49
C GLN A 125 1.15 20.28 8.54
N GLN A 126 1.07 18.96 8.42
CA GLN A 126 1.73 18.03 9.32
C GLN A 126 3.25 18.22 9.32
N ALA A 127 3.87 18.39 8.15
CA ALA A 127 5.30 18.65 8.04
C ALA A 127 5.72 19.98 8.69
N GLN A 128 4.92 21.05 8.50
CA GLN A 128 5.14 22.34 9.14
C GLN A 128 5.01 22.27 10.66
N SER A 129 3.97 21.60 11.16
CA SER A 129 3.78 21.38 12.60
C SER A 129 4.92 20.54 13.18
N ALA A 130 5.33 19.47 12.49
CA ALA A 130 6.45 18.65 12.92
C ALA A 130 7.73 19.50 13.05
N ALA A 131 8.06 20.31 12.04
CA ALA A 131 9.24 21.19 12.09
C ALA A 131 9.16 22.25 13.19
N HIS A 132 7.97 22.74 13.52
CA HIS A 132 7.77 23.75 14.57
C HIS A 132 7.91 23.17 15.98
N TYR A 133 7.28 22.03 16.25
CA TYR A 133 7.27 21.43 17.59
C TYR A 133 8.45 20.49 17.86
N LEU A 134 9.10 20.01 16.80
CA LEU A 134 10.28 19.16 16.90
C LEU A 134 11.23 19.47 15.73
N PRO A 135 12.25 20.33 15.91
CA PRO A 135 13.19 20.73 14.86
C PRO A 135 14.23 19.63 14.57
N LEU A 136 13.78 18.38 14.47
CA LEU A 136 14.58 17.21 14.11
C LEU A 136 13.94 16.56 12.89
N SER A 137 14.77 16.18 11.92
CA SER A 137 14.30 15.46 10.74
C SER A 137 13.90 14.04 11.14
N VAL A 138 12.76 13.55 10.67
CA VAL A 138 12.31 12.17 10.94
C VAL A 138 12.41 11.36 9.66
N MET A 139 13.12 10.23 9.72
CA MET A 139 13.23 9.35 8.56
C MET A 139 11.85 8.76 8.22
N PRO A 140 11.37 8.93 6.98
CA PRO A 140 10.03 8.51 6.58
C PRO A 140 9.88 6.98 6.44
N SER A 141 10.99 6.25 6.32
CA SER A 141 10.97 4.78 6.19
C SER A 141 11.15 4.09 7.54
N ARG A 142 10.23 3.18 7.90
CA ARG A 142 10.32 2.31 9.10
C ARG A 142 11.52 1.35 9.07
N LEU A 143 12.08 1.06 7.89
CA LEU A 143 13.09 0.02 7.68
C LEU A 143 14.51 0.55 7.57
N ASP A 144 14.70 1.87 7.49
CA ASP A 144 16.03 2.46 7.47
C ASP A 144 16.53 2.63 8.91
N SER A 145 17.03 1.53 9.46
CA SER A 145 17.90 1.54 10.64
C SER A 145 19.36 1.56 10.17
N GLY A 146 19.70 2.51 9.30
CA GLY A 146 21.09 2.83 9.00
C GLY A 146 21.75 3.47 10.23
N PRO A 147 23.10 3.44 10.34
CA PRO A 147 23.79 4.16 11.39
C PRO A 147 23.44 5.65 11.25
N THR A 148 22.64 6.18 12.18
CA THR A 148 22.30 7.60 12.28
C THR A 148 23.58 8.37 12.60
N THR A 149 24.29 8.78 11.56
CA THR A 149 25.52 9.58 11.64
C THR A 149 25.25 11.08 11.76
N GLN A 150 23.99 11.51 11.63
CA GLN A 150 23.58 12.90 11.79
C GLN A 150 22.82 13.08 13.11
N GLU A 151 23.38 13.88 14.03
CA GLU A 151 22.76 14.23 15.33
C GLU A 151 21.35 14.84 15.20
N THR A 152 20.98 15.32 14.02
CA THR A 152 19.73 16.04 13.76
C THR A 152 18.61 15.18 13.14
N THR A 153 18.82 13.88 12.98
CA THR A 153 17.86 12.98 12.30
C THR A 153 17.46 11.81 13.19
N LEU A 154 16.15 11.60 13.36
CA LEU A 154 15.54 10.52 14.14
C LEU A 154 14.93 9.46 13.24
N SER A 155 15.07 8.19 13.62
CA SER A 155 14.21 7.12 13.09
C SER A 155 12.77 7.27 13.60
N TYR A 156 11.80 6.70 12.88
CA TYR A 156 10.39 6.76 13.30
C TYR A 156 10.14 6.18 14.72
N PRO A 157 10.75 5.05 15.14
CA PRO A 157 10.64 4.57 16.52
C PRO A 157 11.22 5.55 17.56
N GLN A 158 12.37 6.17 17.27
CA GLN A 158 12.97 7.17 18.15
C GLN A 158 12.06 8.40 18.27
N TYR A 159 11.52 8.89 17.16
CA TYR A 159 10.53 9.97 17.15
C TYR A 159 9.33 9.66 18.06
N LEU A 160 8.72 8.48 17.94
CA LEU A 160 7.59 8.09 18.80
C LEU A 160 7.97 8.07 20.29
N ASN A 161 9.16 7.59 20.63
CA ASN A 161 9.65 7.59 22.00
C ASN A 161 9.87 9.01 22.52
N THR A 162 10.47 9.90 21.72
CA THR A 162 10.64 11.32 22.05
C THR A 162 9.30 11.98 22.33
N VAL A 163 8.31 11.79 21.45
CA VAL A 163 6.96 12.36 21.63
C VAL A 163 6.30 11.85 22.91
N ARG A 164 6.36 10.55 23.20
CA ARG A 164 5.81 9.98 24.45
C ARG A 164 6.46 10.58 25.69
N LEU A 165 7.78 10.76 25.66
CA LEU A 165 8.52 11.34 26.77
C LEU A 165 8.12 12.80 26.99
N GLN A 166 8.00 13.60 25.93
CA GLN A 166 7.55 14.99 26.03
C GLN A 166 6.13 15.10 26.59
N ILE A 167 5.22 14.20 26.18
CA ILE A 167 3.86 14.14 26.74
C ILE A 167 3.89 13.80 28.24
N SER A 168 4.71 12.83 28.65
CA SER A 168 4.87 12.46 30.07
C SER A 168 5.38 13.63 30.90
N TYR A 169 6.43 14.31 30.43
CA TYR A 169 6.98 15.47 31.14
C TYR A 169 5.97 16.61 31.26
N ALA A 170 5.23 16.92 30.19
CA ALA A 170 4.19 17.94 30.23
C ALA A 170 3.10 17.58 31.25
N LYS A 171 2.70 16.30 31.32
CA LYS A 171 1.74 15.79 32.30
C LYS A 171 2.28 15.89 33.73
N ASP A 172 3.53 15.52 33.98
CA ASP A 172 4.14 15.58 35.31
C ASP A 172 4.23 17.02 35.82
N ILE A 173 4.59 17.97 34.94
CA ILE A 173 4.59 19.41 35.26
C ILE A 173 3.17 19.88 35.58
N HIS A 174 2.19 19.52 34.74
CA HIS A 174 0.79 19.84 34.98
C HIS A 174 0.30 19.31 36.34
N ASP A 175 0.53 18.03 36.62
CA ASP A 175 0.07 17.38 37.85
C ASP A 175 0.74 18.02 39.08
N THR A 176 2.02 18.38 38.97
CA THR A 176 2.75 19.13 40.01
C THR A 176 2.16 20.52 40.24
N LEU A 177 1.85 21.26 39.18
CA LEU A 177 1.24 22.59 39.26
C LEU A 177 -0.18 22.53 39.84
N VAL A 178 -0.98 21.54 39.46
CA VAL A 178 -2.32 21.32 40.02
C VAL A 178 -2.24 20.99 41.51
N ALA A 179 -1.34 20.08 41.90
CA ALA A 179 -1.14 19.75 43.31
C ALA A 179 -0.67 20.97 44.12
N ALA A 180 0.26 21.76 43.58
CA ALA A 180 0.67 23.01 44.21
C ALA A 180 -0.50 23.98 44.37
N ALA A 181 -1.29 24.20 43.30
CA ALA A 181 -2.44 25.10 43.29
C ALA A 181 -3.54 24.71 44.30
N GLN A 182 -3.80 23.42 44.47
CA GLN A 182 -4.74 22.92 45.47
C GLN A 182 -4.25 23.15 46.90
N ASN A 183 -2.94 23.11 47.14
CA ASN A 183 -2.37 23.40 48.46
C ASN A 183 -2.40 24.90 48.82
N ILE A 184 -2.45 25.81 47.84
CA ILE A 184 -2.51 27.27 48.06
C ILE A 184 -3.93 27.85 47.95
N SER A 185 -4.91 27.09 47.46
CA SER A 185 -6.30 27.55 47.40
C SER A 185 -6.90 27.47 48.81
N PRO A 186 -7.26 28.59 49.47
CA PRO A 186 -7.84 28.55 50.79
C PRO A 186 -9.19 27.83 50.73
N THR A 187 -9.37 26.83 51.59
CA THR A 187 -10.69 26.28 51.93
C THR A 187 -11.45 27.36 52.70
N GLU A 188 -12.27 28.14 51.99
CA GLU A 188 -13.41 28.85 52.58
C GLU A 188 -14.63 27.92 52.65
#